data_AF-A0A8B9MUM0-F1
#
_entry.id   AF-A0A8B9MUM0-F1
#
_cell.length_a   1.000
_cell.length_b   1.000
_cell.length_c   1.000
_cell.angle_alpha   90.00
_cell.angle_beta   90.00
_cell.angle_gamma   90.00
#
_symmetry.space_group_name_H-M   'P 1'
#
loop_
_entity.id
_entity.type
_entity.pdbx_description
1 polymer ?
#
loop_
_entity_poly.entity_id
_entity_poly.type
_entity_poly.pdbx_seq_one_letter_code
_entity_poly.pdbx_strand_id
1 'polypeptide(L)'
;QILPELNLLQRRIPLNFRDAGNAPLRKLSVDLIKTYKHINEVYYAKKKRRAQQGPPEDAGTKKERRLWNEGYDDDNHDYIVRSGERWLDRYEIDSLIGKGSFGQGSPPRPG
;
A
#
# COMPACT_ATOMS: atom_id res chain seq x y z
N GLN A 1 40.23 42.49 5.80
CA GLN A 1 39.54 42.13 7.05
C GLN A 1 38.30 41.33 6.68
N ILE A 2 38.21 40.08 7.11
CA ILE A 2 37.09 39.16 6.82
C ILE A 2 35.90 39.61 7.71
N LEU A 3 34.73 39.81 7.10
CA LEU A 3 33.55 40.36 7.77
C LEU A 3 33.12 39.49 8.98
N PRO A 4 32.81 40.11 10.15
CA PRO A 4 32.44 39.41 11.38
C PRO A 4 31.19 38.51 11.25
N GLU A 5 30.37 38.72 10.22
CA GLU A 5 29.20 37.90 9.86
C GLU A 5 29.53 36.42 9.62
N LEU A 6 30.68 36.10 9.02
CA LEU A 6 31.06 34.69 8.78
C LEU A 6 31.34 33.92 10.07
N ASN A 7 31.78 34.61 11.13
CA ASN A 7 32.09 34.00 12.42
C ASN A 7 30.81 33.65 13.21
N LEU A 8 29.75 34.44 13.04
CA LEU A 8 28.43 34.18 13.63
C LEU A 8 27.74 32.94 13.02
N LEU A 9 27.94 32.68 11.73
CA LEU A 9 27.44 31.47 11.06
C LEU A 9 28.18 30.20 11.51
N GLN A 10 29.49 30.27 11.76
CA GLN A 10 30.27 29.15 12.30
C GLN A 10 29.85 28.75 13.71
N ARG A 11 29.38 29.69 14.53
CA ARG A 11 28.92 29.43 15.91
C ARG A 11 27.53 28.79 16.01
N ARG A 12 26.79 28.69 14.90
CA ARG A 12 25.42 28.14 14.87
C ARG A 12 25.35 26.70 14.34
N ILE A 13 26.45 26.15 13.83
CA ILE A 13 26.48 24.78 13.31
C ILE A 13 26.84 23.86 14.48
N PRO A 14 25.95 22.94 14.89
CA PRO A 14 26.27 21.95 15.92
C PRO A 14 27.49 21.14 15.49
N LEU A 15 28.56 21.15 16.29
CA LEU A 15 29.76 20.35 16.03
C LEU A 15 29.51 18.85 16.23
N ASN A 16 28.44 18.51 16.96
CA ASN A 16 27.97 17.14 17.14
C ASN A 16 26.71 16.91 16.32
N PHE A 17 26.90 16.33 15.14
CA PHE A 17 25.79 15.77 14.37
C PHE A 17 25.32 14.47 15.04
N ARG A 18 24.01 14.22 15.04
CA ARG A 18 23.48 12.90 15.40
C ARG A 18 24.07 11.87 14.43
N ASP A 19 24.28 10.65 14.92
CA ASP A 19 24.72 9.54 14.08
C ASP A 19 23.88 9.48 12.79
N ALA A 20 24.58 9.49 11.65
CA ALA A 20 23.96 9.47 10.34
C ALA A 20 23.03 8.26 10.17
N GLY A 21 23.33 7.13 10.83
CA GLY A 21 22.49 5.95 10.86
C GLY A 21 21.10 6.19 11.48
N ASN A 22 21.02 7.07 12.46
CA ASN A 22 19.79 7.43 13.18
C ASN A 22 19.17 8.75 12.72
N ALA A 23 19.74 9.38 11.69
CA ALA A 23 19.24 10.64 11.17
C ALA A 23 17.79 10.46 10.63
N PRO A 24 16.86 11.38 10.96
CA PRO A 24 15.48 11.30 10.50
C PRO A 24 15.35 11.14 8.98
N LEU A 25 16.17 11.83 8.20
CA LEU A 25 16.19 11.70 6.74
C LEU A 25 16.48 10.26 6.27
N ARG A 26 17.37 9.54 6.98
CA ARG A 26 17.73 8.16 6.65
C ARG A 26 16.62 7.17 7.02
N LYS A 27 15.98 7.37 8.18
CA LYS A 27 14.78 6.63 8.59
C LYS A 27 13.62 6.83 7.62
N LEU A 28 13.40 8.07 7.19
CA LEU A 28 12.29 8.43 6.29
C LEU A 28 12.52 7.98 4.84
N SER A 29 13.79 7.92 4.38
CA SER A 29 14.09 7.56 2.98
C SER A 29 14.63 6.13 2.85
N VAL A 30 15.80 5.84 3.44
CA VAL A 30 16.51 4.56 3.22
C VAL A 30 15.82 3.41 3.94
N ASP A 31 15.43 3.61 5.20
CA ASP A 31 14.80 2.54 5.97
C ASP A 31 13.36 2.29 5.51
N LEU A 32 12.64 3.33 5.05
CA LEU A 32 11.34 3.17 4.41
C LEU A 32 11.42 2.33 3.13
N ILE A 33 12.37 2.65 2.24
CA ILE A 33 12.58 1.89 0.99
C ILE A 33 12.98 0.44 1.28
N LYS A 34 13.89 0.23 2.25
CA LYS A 34 14.28 -1.13 2.68
C LYS A 34 13.10 -1.91 3.24
N THR A 35 12.32 -1.29 4.11
CA THR A 35 11.14 -1.89 4.72
C THR A 35 10.12 -2.28 3.66
N TYR A 36 9.81 -1.38 2.72
CA TYR A 36 8.89 -1.66 1.62
C TYR A 36 9.35 -2.84 0.75
N LYS A 37 10.64 -2.85 0.37
CA LYS A 37 11.23 -3.97 -0.39
C LYS A 37 11.14 -5.29 0.36
N HIS A 38 11.46 -5.29 1.66
CA HIS A 38 11.40 -6.49 2.49
C HIS A 38 9.97 -7.01 2.62
N ILE A 39 8.99 -6.13 2.86
CA ILE A 39 7.57 -6.50 2.91
C ILE A 39 7.13 -7.13 1.58
N ASN A 40 7.49 -6.53 0.45
CA ASN A 40 7.18 -7.07 -0.87
C ASN A 40 7.85 -8.43 -1.11
N GLU A 41 9.12 -8.57 -0.77
CA GLU A 41 9.88 -9.81 -0.91
C GLU A 41 9.23 -10.96 -0.13
N VAL A 42 8.95 -10.74 1.16
CA VAL A 42 8.28 -11.74 2.02
C VAL A 42 6.90 -12.09 1.47
N TYR A 43 6.14 -11.09 0.97
CA TYR A 43 4.83 -11.31 0.36
C TYR A 43 4.92 -12.23 -0.87
N TYR A 44 5.80 -11.92 -1.82
CA TYR A 44 5.93 -12.71 -3.04
C TYR A 44 6.53 -14.10 -2.79
N ALA A 45 7.46 -14.23 -1.84
CA ALA A 45 7.98 -15.52 -1.41
C ALA A 45 6.85 -16.41 -0.82
N LYS A 46 6.00 -15.84 0.04
CA LYS A 46 4.85 -16.53 0.63
C LYS A 46 3.80 -16.89 -0.43
N LYS A 47 3.54 -16.00 -1.40
CA LYS A 47 2.64 -16.25 -2.53
C LYS A 47 3.14 -17.41 -3.41
N LYS A 48 4.44 -17.44 -3.72
CA LYS A 48 5.07 -18.52 -4.50
C LYS A 48 4.97 -19.87 -3.79
N ARG A 49 5.23 -19.91 -2.48
CA ARG A 49 5.13 -21.15 -1.68
C ARG A 49 3.71 -21.71 -1.68
N ARG A 50 2.69 -20.86 -1.53
CA ARG A 50 1.27 -21.28 -1.58
C ARG A 50 0.87 -21.84 -2.95
N ALA A 51 1.35 -21.22 -4.04
CA ALA A 51 1.06 -21.71 -5.39
C ALA A 51 1.69 -23.08 -5.68
N GLN A 52 2.85 -23.40 -5.06
CA GLN A 52 3.51 -24.70 -5.19
C GLN A 52 2.90 -25.81 -4.32
N GLN A 53 2.21 -25.45 -3.23
CA GLN A 53 1.62 -26.41 -2.29
C GLN A 53 0.23 -26.93 -2.75
N GLY A 54 -0.22 -26.56 -3.96
CA GLY A 54 -1.55 -26.92 -4.45
C GLY A 54 -2.68 -26.24 -3.66
N PRO A 55 -3.93 -26.28 -4.16
CA PRO A 55 -5.08 -25.88 -3.37
C PRO A 55 -5.16 -26.73 -2.10
N PRO A 56 -5.61 -26.18 -0.96
CA PRO A 56 -5.92 -27.02 0.19
C PRO A 56 -7.00 -28.04 -0.24
N GLU A 57 -6.76 -29.33 0.00
CA GLU A 57 -7.64 -30.44 -0.40
C GLU A 57 -9.03 -30.42 0.28
N ASP A 58 -9.31 -29.49 1.20
CA ASP A 58 -10.59 -29.40 1.92
C ASP A 58 -11.16 -27.96 1.95
N ALA A 59 -11.54 -27.42 0.79
CA ALA A 59 -12.47 -26.28 0.72
C ALA A 59 -13.89 -26.72 0.31
N GLY A 60 -14.21 -27.99 0.53
CA GLY A 60 -15.55 -28.56 0.48
C GLY A 60 -16.37 -28.14 1.70
N THR A 61 -16.64 -26.85 1.84
CA THR A 61 -17.85 -26.42 2.55
C THR A 61 -18.27 -25.11 1.94
N LYS A 62 -19.49 -25.10 1.44
CA LYS A 62 -20.27 -23.95 1.01
C LYS A 62 -20.38 -22.99 2.20
N LYS A 63 -19.29 -22.30 2.54
CA LYS A 63 -19.27 -21.26 3.56
C LYS A 63 -20.20 -20.22 2.99
N GLU A 64 -21.38 -20.07 3.60
CA GLU A 64 -22.31 -19.00 3.26
C GLU A 64 -21.48 -17.74 3.14
N ARG A 65 -21.43 -17.19 1.93
CA ARG A 65 -20.54 -16.09 1.56
C ARG A 65 -21.03 -14.92 2.42
N ARG A 66 -20.32 -14.61 3.51
CA ARG A 66 -20.83 -13.60 4.45
C ARG A 66 -20.64 -12.29 3.73
N LEU A 67 -21.76 -11.63 3.48
CA LEU A 67 -21.74 -10.32 2.88
C LEU A 67 -21.67 -9.30 4.01
N TRP A 68 -20.75 -8.36 3.86
CA TRP A 68 -20.56 -7.25 4.78
C TRP A 68 -21.09 -5.98 4.13
N ASN A 69 -21.24 -4.92 4.92
CA ASN A 69 -21.72 -3.62 4.43
C ASN A 69 -23.02 -3.76 3.63
N GLU A 70 -24.09 -4.29 4.25
CA GLU A 70 -25.42 -4.46 3.61
C GLU A 70 -25.45 -5.30 2.32
N GLY A 71 -24.41 -6.09 2.02
CA GLY A 71 -24.35 -6.85 0.78
C GLY A 71 -23.36 -6.31 -0.25
N TYR A 72 -22.74 -5.16 0.01
CA TYR A 72 -21.83 -4.50 -0.91
C TYR A 72 -20.41 -5.05 -0.84
N ASP A 73 -19.99 -5.56 0.32
CA ASP A 73 -18.61 -6.02 0.51
C ASP A 73 -18.56 -7.55 0.67
N ASP A 74 -17.47 -8.14 0.19
CA ASP A 74 -17.20 -9.57 0.39
C ASP A 74 -16.46 -9.85 1.72
N ASP A 75 -16.17 -11.12 1.98
CA ASP A 75 -15.45 -11.59 3.17
C ASP A 75 -14.03 -10.99 3.32
N ASN A 76 -13.49 -10.40 2.26
CA ASN A 76 -12.17 -9.77 2.22
C ASN A 76 -12.22 -8.25 2.41
N HIS A 77 -13.41 -7.69 2.73
CA HIS A 77 -13.65 -6.25 2.82
C HIS A 77 -13.44 -5.52 1.49
N ASP A 78 -13.54 -6.26 0.38
CA ASP A 78 -13.47 -5.72 -0.97
C ASP A 78 -14.90 -5.43 -1.47
N TYR A 79 -15.11 -4.25 -2.06
CA TYR A 79 -16.37 -3.91 -2.70
C TYR A 79 -16.71 -4.88 -3.84
N ILE A 80 -17.93 -5.39 -3.91
CA ILE A 80 -18.37 -6.30 -4.96
C ILE A 80 -18.67 -5.48 -6.22
N VAL A 81 -17.66 -5.35 -7.08
CA VAL A 81 -17.75 -4.62 -8.35
C VAL A 81 -18.80 -5.23 -9.27
N ARG A 82 -19.80 -4.42 -9.67
CA ARG A 82 -20.84 -4.81 -10.64
C ARG A 82 -20.71 -3.95 -11.90
N SER A 83 -20.56 -4.61 -13.04
CA SER A 83 -20.52 -3.92 -14.35
C SER A 83 -21.88 -3.26 -14.64
N GLY A 84 -21.85 -2.03 -15.12
CA GLY A 84 -23.02 -1.20 -15.39
C GLY A 84 -23.58 -0.47 -14.16
N GLU A 85 -22.99 -0.66 -12.98
CA GLU A 85 -23.38 0.10 -11.78
C GLU A 85 -23.03 1.59 -11.95
N ARG A 86 -23.96 2.49 -11.59
CA ARG A 86 -23.72 3.93 -11.61
C ARG A 86 -23.50 4.46 -10.20
N TRP A 87 -22.37 5.11 -9.99
CA TRP A 87 -22.06 5.81 -8.75
C TRP A 87 -22.38 7.28 -8.88
N LEU A 88 -23.28 7.76 -8.00
CA LEU A 88 -23.72 9.16 -7.92
C LEU A 88 -24.25 9.69 -9.27
N ASP A 89 -24.85 8.80 -10.08
CA ASP A 89 -25.31 9.04 -11.45
C ASP A 89 -24.25 9.59 -12.43
N ARG A 90 -22.98 9.62 -12.01
CA ARG A 90 -21.87 10.28 -12.73
C ARG A 90 -20.89 9.30 -13.34
N TYR A 91 -20.58 8.23 -12.62
CA TYR A 91 -19.56 7.26 -13.03
C TYR A 91 -20.22 5.91 -13.24
N GLU A 92 -20.16 5.41 -14.46
CA GLU A 92 -20.53 4.03 -14.75
C GLU A 92 -19.31 3.12 -14.59
N ILE A 93 -19.48 2.06 -13.82
CA ILE A 93 -18.48 1.02 -13.61
C ILE A 93 -18.47 0.10 -14.82
N ASP A 94 -17.37 0.12 -15.57
CA ASP A 94 -17.23 -0.75 -16.72
C ASP A 94 -16.84 -2.18 -16.32
N SER A 95 -15.59 -2.34 -15.88
CA SER A 95 -14.99 -3.64 -15.64
C SER A 95 -13.91 -3.56 -14.56
N LEU A 96 -13.73 -4.65 -13.82
CA LEU A 96 -12.63 -4.74 -12.86
C LEU A 96 -11.32 -4.93 -13.63
N ILE A 97 -10.41 -3.96 -13.54
CA ILE A 97 -9.12 -3.97 -14.26
C ILE A 97 -7.94 -4.44 -13.41
N GLY A 98 -8.09 -4.45 -12.08
CA GLY A 98 -7.01 -4.86 -11.20
C GLY A 98 -7.44 -5.11 -9.75
N LYS A 99 -6.72 -6.03 -9.11
CA LYS A 99 -6.79 -6.29 -7.66
C LYS A 99 -5.39 -6.18 -7.05
N GLY A 100 -5.29 -5.59 -5.87
CA GLY A 100 -4.05 -5.46 -5.12
C GLY A 100 -4.29 -5.47 -3.62
N SER A 101 -3.22 -5.34 -2.83
CA SER A 101 -3.32 -5.27 -1.36
C SER A 101 -4.10 -4.05 -0.86
N PHE A 102 -4.22 -3.02 -1.70
CA PHE A 102 -4.96 -1.79 -1.41
C PHE A 102 -6.43 -1.86 -1.86
N GLY A 103 -6.88 -2.99 -2.42
CA GLY A 103 -8.25 -3.18 -2.93
C GLY A 103 -8.31 -3.31 -4.45
N GLN A 104 -9.33 -2.71 -5.06
CA GLN A 104 -9.71 -2.92 -6.46
C GLN A 104 -9.70 -1.63 -7.29
N GLY A 105 -9.44 -1.76 -8.58
CA GLY A 105 -9.51 -0.66 -9.55
C GLY A 105 -10.47 -0.98 -10.70
N SER A 106 -11.34 -0.03 -11.04
CA SER A 106 -12.19 -0.01 -12.23
C SER A 106 -12.03 1.35 -12.92
N PRO A 107 -11.90 1.41 -14.25
CA PRO A 107 -11.92 2.68 -14.95
C PRO A 107 -13.34 3.26 -14.89
N PRO A 108 -13.50 4.55 -14.58
CA PRO A 108 -14.79 5.21 -14.68
C PRO A 108 -15.10 5.52 -16.15
N ARG A 109 -16.33 5.25 -16.59
CA ARG A 109 -16.87 5.89 -17.80
C ARG A 109 -17.60 7.18 -17.41
N PRO A 110 -17.30 8.32 -18.07
CA PRO A 110 -18.10 9.53 -17.90
C PRO A 110 -19.49 9.30 -18.46
N GLY A 111 -20.52 9.57 -17.65
CA GLY A 111 -21.92 9.58 -18.05
C GLY A 111 -22.37 10.91 -18.65
#